data_AF-A0A920KWW5-F1
#
_entry.id   AF-A0A920KWW5-F1
#
_cell.length_a   1.000
_cell.length_b   1.000
_cell.length_c   1.000
_cell.angle_alpha   90.00
_cell.angle_beta   90.00
_cell.angle_gamma   90.00
#
_symmetry.space_group_name_H-M   'P 1'
#
loop_
_entity.id
_entity.type
_entity.pdbx_description
1 polymer ?
#
loop_
_entity_poly.entity_id
_entity_poly.type
_entity_poly.pdbx_seq_one_letter_code
_entity_poly.pdbx_strand_id
1 'polypeptide(L)'
;MYEAFLNDVYGSGLAPKQREFARLNLNYTVTSKRKLMQLVQNNNVSGWDDPRMPTISGLRRRGYTPESLKNFIQAVGVAKRENLIDVSLMEFCVREDLNKKAPRMMAVLNPLRVVITNYPEDKTELLKAENNPEDPNSWIKRSAFF
;
A
#
# COMPACT_ATOMS: atom_id res chain seq x y z
N MET A 1 8.10 -22.96 -29.87
CA MET A 1 9.50 -22.99 -29.37
C MET A 1 9.61 -23.77 -28.07
N TYR A 2 8.86 -23.41 -27.02
CA TYR A 2 8.89 -24.14 -25.74
C TYR A 2 8.54 -25.62 -25.87
N GLU A 3 7.43 -25.95 -26.52
CA GLU A 3 6.99 -27.34 -26.70
C GLU A 3 7.94 -28.15 -27.60
N ALA A 4 8.50 -27.52 -28.64
CA ALA A 4 9.49 -28.15 -29.51
C ALA A 4 10.76 -28.53 -28.72
N PHE A 5 11.28 -27.62 -27.91
CA PHE A 5 12.43 -27.89 -27.03
C PHE A 5 12.13 -28.99 -26.00
N LEU A 6 10.91 -29.03 -25.45
CA LEU A 6 10.51 -30.09 -24.54
C LEU A 6 10.50 -31.46 -25.23
N ASN A 7 9.97 -31.57 -26.44
CA ASN A 7 9.94 -32.86 -27.16
C ASN A 7 11.34 -33.39 -27.47
N ASP A 8 12.32 -32.51 -27.69
CA ASP A 8 13.71 -32.90 -27.97
C ASP A 8 14.48 -33.35 -26.72
N VAL A 9 14.10 -32.86 -25.53
CA VAL A 9 14.85 -33.08 -24.28
C VAL A 9 14.15 -34.05 -23.31
N TYR A 10 12.82 -34.10 -23.32
CA TYR A 10 12.02 -34.92 -22.39
C TYR A 10 11.66 -36.28 -23.02
N GLY A 11 12.36 -37.34 -22.61
CA GLY A 11 12.15 -38.71 -23.14
C GLY A 11 11.16 -39.59 -22.34
N SER A 12 10.91 -39.31 -21.06
CA SER A 12 9.90 -40.02 -20.26
C SER A 12 9.49 -39.23 -19.00
N GLY A 13 8.23 -39.35 -18.59
CA GLY A 13 7.66 -38.65 -17.42
C GLY A 13 6.65 -37.55 -17.77
N LEU A 14 6.18 -36.83 -16.75
CA LEU A 14 5.16 -35.77 -16.91
C LEU A 14 5.82 -34.45 -17.34
N ALA A 15 5.56 -34.00 -18.56
CA ALA A 15 6.15 -32.76 -19.09
C ALA A 15 5.52 -31.51 -18.45
N PRO A 16 6.31 -30.47 -18.14
CA PRO A 16 5.79 -29.20 -17.65
C PRO A 16 4.93 -28.51 -18.72
N LYS A 17 3.80 -27.93 -18.29
CA LYS A 17 2.89 -27.20 -19.18
C LYS A 17 3.02 -25.70 -18.95
N GLN A 18 3.44 -24.97 -19.96
CA GLN A 18 3.45 -23.50 -19.93
C GLN A 18 2.00 -22.99 -19.94
N ARG A 19 1.69 -22.10 -18.99
CA ARG A 19 0.43 -21.38 -18.95
C ARG A 19 0.73 -19.89 -18.84
N GLU A 20 0.10 -19.12 -19.71
CA GLU A 20 0.30 -17.69 -19.78
C GLU A 20 -0.90 -16.94 -19.22
N PHE A 21 -0.62 -15.79 -18.63
CA PHE A 21 -1.59 -14.86 -18.14
C PHE A 21 -1.15 -13.44 -18.51
N ALA A 22 -2.13 -12.54 -18.62
CA ALA A 22 -1.87 -11.16 -18.95
C ALA A 22 -1.09 -10.47 -17.83
N ARG A 23 -0.15 -9.62 -18.22
CA ARG A 23 0.60 -8.80 -17.28
C ARG A 23 -0.32 -7.77 -16.60
N LEU A 24 -0.05 -7.49 -15.33
CA LEU A 24 -0.64 -6.35 -14.63
C LEU A 24 -0.13 -5.03 -15.24
N ASN A 25 -1.05 -4.25 -15.80
CA ASN A 25 -0.80 -2.90 -16.30
C ASN A 25 -1.61 -1.90 -15.46
N LEU A 26 -0.90 -1.04 -14.74
CA LEU A 26 -1.50 0.01 -13.90
C LEU A 26 -1.50 1.35 -14.62
N ASN A 27 -2.63 2.06 -14.58
CA ASN A 27 -2.71 3.44 -15.01
C ASN A 27 -1.92 4.35 -14.03
N TYR A 28 -1.49 5.52 -14.52
CA TYR A 28 -0.68 6.50 -13.77
C TYR A 28 0.62 5.96 -13.16
N THR A 29 1.09 4.80 -13.63
CA THR A 29 2.24 4.11 -13.05
C THR A 29 3.25 3.77 -14.13
N VAL A 30 4.53 4.07 -13.87
CA VAL A 30 5.63 3.73 -14.77
C VAL A 30 6.32 2.46 -14.27
N THR A 31 6.25 1.37 -15.03
CA THR A 31 6.90 0.10 -14.67
C THR A 31 8.17 -0.20 -15.48
N SER A 32 8.49 0.62 -16.48
CA SER A 32 9.68 0.42 -17.32
C SER A 32 10.96 0.69 -16.53
N LYS A 33 11.83 -0.31 -16.43
CA LYS A 33 13.15 -0.21 -15.76
C LYS A 33 13.95 1.01 -16.24
N ARG A 34 13.96 1.27 -17.56
CA ARG A 34 14.68 2.42 -18.14
C ARG A 34 14.14 3.75 -17.60
N LYS A 35 12.82 3.92 -17.60
CA LYS A 35 12.19 5.16 -17.11
C LYS A 35 12.36 5.32 -15.59
N LEU A 36 12.22 4.23 -14.83
CA LEU A 36 12.46 4.25 -13.38
C LEU A 36 13.91 4.62 -13.05
N MET A 37 14.87 4.07 -13.78
CA MET A 37 16.29 4.41 -13.62
C MET A 37 16.54 5.89 -13.93
N GLN A 38 15.91 6.45 -14.97
CA GLN A 38 15.99 7.87 -15.27
C GLN A 38 15.44 8.75 -14.13
N LEU A 39 14.34 8.34 -13.48
CA LEU A 39 13.80 9.09 -12.33
C LEU A 39 14.79 9.15 -11.16
N VAL A 40 15.49 8.04 -10.90
CA VAL A 40 16.51 7.96 -9.84
C VAL A 40 17.74 8.77 -10.23
N GLN A 41 18.25 8.59 -11.45
CA GLN A 41 19.47 9.28 -11.93
C GLN A 41 19.28 10.80 -12.01
N ASN A 42 18.09 11.27 -12.38
CA ASN A 42 17.78 12.69 -12.47
C ASN A 42 17.36 13.30 -11.11
N ASN A 43 17.44 12.54 -10.01
CA ASN A 43 17.04 12.97 -8.66
C ASN A 43 15.59 13.45 -8.54
N ASN A 44 14.69 12.96 -9.40
CA ASN A 44 13.24 13.23 -9.26
C ASN A 44 12.64 12.48 -8.05
N VAL A 45 13.29 11.38 -7.67
CA VAL A 45 12.96 10.56 -6.49
C VAL A 45 14.21 10.34 -5.64
N SER A 46 14.01 10.08 -4.35
CA SER A 46 15.11 9.86 -3.39
C SER A 46 15.86 8.54 -3.61
N GLY A 47 15.25 7.57 -4.31
CA GLY A 47 15.84 6.26 -4.56
C GLY A 47 14.82 5.24 -5.06
N TRP A 48 15.22 3.96 -5.09
CA TRP A 48 14.35 2.85 -5.49
C TRP A 48 13.27 2.50 -4.46
N ASP A 49 13.43 2.94 -3.22
CA ASP A 49 12.50 2.77 -2.11
C ASP A 49 11.66 4.04 -1.85
N ASP A 50 11.79 5.08 -2.68
CA ASP A 50 10.98 6.30 -2.54
C ASP A 50 9.48 5.93 -2.55
N PRO A 51 8.66 6.48 -1.63
CA PRO A 51 7.22 6.17 -1.56
C PRO A 51 6.44 6.40 -2.86
N ARG A 52 6.95 7.25 -3.77
CA ARG A 52 6.35 7.52 -5.08
C ARG A 52 6.72 6.47 -6.13
N MET A 53 7.70 5.61 -5.85
CA MET A 53 8.11 4.54 -6.77
C MET A 53 7.15 3.37 -6.69
N PRO A 54 6.75 2.78 -7.84
CA PRO A 54 5.86 1.62 -7.89
C PRO A 54 6.59 0.29 -7.63
N THR A 55 7.75 0.35 -6.99
CA THR A 55 8.50 -0.82 -6.55
C THR A 55 7.89 -1.38 -5.28
N ILE A 56 8.07 -2.68 -5.01
CA ILE A 56 7.61 -3.27 -3.75
C ILE A 56 8.26 -2.59 -2.54
N SER A 57 9.53 -2.18 -2.65
CA SER A 57 10.22 -1.40 -1.62
C SER A 57 9.58 -0.02 -1.40
N GLY A 58 9.26 0.69 -2.48
CA GLY A 58 8.59 1.99 -2.42
C GLY A 58 7.19 1.91 -1.82
N LEU A 59 6.39 0.94 -2.26
CA LEU A 59 5.06 0.68 -1.72
C LEU A 59 5.10 0.32 -0.23
N ARG A 60 6.07 -0.52 0.18
CA ARG A 60 6.28 -0.84 1.60
C ARG A 60 6.62 0.40 2.42
N ARG A 61 7.51 1.27 1.93
CA ARG A 61 7.87 2.53 2.61
C ARG A 61 6.71 3.53 2.62
N ARG A 62 5.84 3.52 1.59
CA ARG A 62 4.60 4.31 1.53
C ARG A 62 3.57 3.88 2.57
N GLY A 63 3.65 2.67 3.10
CA GLY A 63 2.73 2.14 4.12
C GLY A 63 1.73 1.10 3.60
N TYR A 64 1.96 0.54 2.40
CA TYR A 64 1.16 -0.60 1.94
C TYR A 64 1.46 -1.85 2.78
N THR A 65 0.39 -2.53 3.21
CA THR A 65 0.48 -3.80 3.92
C THR A 65 0.56 -4.97 2.92
N PRO A 66 1.20 -6.09 3.28
CA PRO A 66 1.18 -7.29 2.46
C PRO A 66 -0.26 -7.77 2.15
N GLU A 67 -1.17 -7.63 3.10
CA GLU A 67 -2.58 -8.02 2.95
C GLU A 67 -3.28 -7.12 1.92
N SER A 68 -3.07 -5.80 1.96
CA SER A 68 -3.68 -4.88 0.99
C SER A 68 -3.28 -5.22 -0.46
N LEU A 69 -2.01 -5.57 -0.69
CA LEU A 69 -1.52 -5.96 -2.01
C LEU A 69 -2.09 -7.30 -2.47
N LYS A 70 -2.22 -8.28 -1.57
CA LYS A 70 -2.86 -9.56 -1.88
C LYS A 70 -4.34 -9.36 -2.21
N ASN A 71 -5.05 -8.56 -1.44
CA ASN A 71 -6.46 -8.22 -1.67
C ASN A 71 -6.63 -7.52 -3.02
N PHE A 72 -5.72 -6.61 -3.38
CA PHE A 72 -5.70 -5.98 -4.70
C PHE A 72 -5.55 -7.00 -5.83
N ILE A 73 -4.58 -7.92 -5.74
CA ILE A 73 -4.40 -8.97 -6.77
C ILE A 73 -5.60 -9.90 -6.85
N GLN A 74 -6.24 -10.24 -5.73
CA GLN A 74 -7.47 -11.03 -5.73
C GLN A 74 -8.64 -10.29 -6.39
N ALA A 75 -8.80 -9.00 -6.13
CA ALA A 75 -9.84 -8.18 -6.73
C ALA A 75 -9.66 -8.00 -8.25
N VAL A 76 -8.41 -7.87 -8.70
CA VAL A 76 -8.06 -7.79 -10.12
C VAL A 76 -8.29 -9.12 -10.85
N GLY A 77 -7.96 -10.23 -10.20
CA GLY A 77 -8.05 -11.57 -10.77
C GLY A 77 -6.98 -11.85 -11.84
N VAL A 78 -7.08 -13.04 -12.45
CA VAL A 78 -6.16 -13.48 -13.51
C VAL A 78 -6.94 -13.63 -14.80
N ALA A 79 -6.50 -12.92 -15.85
CA ALA A 79 -7.10 -12.97 -17.17
C ALA A 79 -6.05 -13.30 -18.24
N LYS A 80 -6.50 -13.78 -19.40
CA LYS A 80 -5.64 -13.95 -20.59
C LYS A 80 -5.56 -12.68 -21.45
N ARG A 81 -6.44 -11.72 -21.23
CA ARG A 81 -6.49 -10.45 -21.98
C ARG A 81 -5.83 -9.34 -21.18
N GLU A 82 -5.13 -8.45 -21.87
CA GLU A 82 -4.55 -7.26 -21.25
C GLU A 82 -5.66 -6.35 -20.72
N ASN A 83 -5.51 -5.95 -19.46
CA ASN A 83 -6.42 -5.03 -18.79
C ASN A 83 -5.59 -3.88 -18.20
N LEU A 84 -6.06 -2.65 -18.43
CA LEU A 84 -5.53 -1.47 -17.76
C LEU A 84 -6.32 -1.24 -16.47
N ILE A 85 -5.63 -1.20 -15.35
CA ILE A 85 -6.23 -1.14 -14.02
C ILE A 85 -5.91 0.20 -13.38
N ASP A 86 -6.90 0.86 -12.81
CA ASP A 86 -6.70 2.13 -12.13
C ASP A 86 -5.96 1.94 -10.80
N VAL A 87 -4.99 2.80 -10.52
CA VAL A 87 -4.25 2.85 -9.25
C VAL A 87 -5.19 3.09 -8.06
N SER A 88 -6.34 3.71 -8.30
CA SER A 88 -7.40 3.96 -7.31
C SER A 88 -7.90 2.67 -6.64
N LEU A 89 -7.94 1.54 -7.36
CA LEU A 89 -8.31 0.26 -6.78
C LEU A 89 -7.27 -0.22 -5.77
N MET A 90 -5.99 0.00 -6.06
CA MET A 90 -4.90 -0.32 -5.14
C MET A 90 -4.96 0.57 -3.89
N GLU A 91 -5.27 1.86 -4.05
CA GLU A 91 -5.48 2.80 -2.93
C GLU A 91 -6.72 2.44 -2.09
N PHE A 92 -7.77 1.92 -2.72
CA PHE A 92 -8.95 1.41 -2.03
C PHE A 92 -8.59 0.20 -1.15
N CYS A 93 -7.86 -0.79 -1.69
CA CYS A 93 -7.50 -1.99 -0.93
C CYS A 93 -6.63 -1.68 0.30
N VAL A 94 -5.73 -0.71 0.23
CA VAL A 94 -4.93 -0.30 1.40
C VAL A 94 -5.75 0.51 2.40
N ARG A 95 -6.68 1.35 1.94
CA ARG A 95 -7.59 2.08 2.83
C ARG A 95 -8.46 1.13 3.64
N GLU A 96 -9.05 0.13 2.99
CA GLU A 96 -9.89 -0.88 3.65
C GLU A 96 -9.11 -1.71 4.68
N ASP A 97 -7.89 -2.10 4.34
CA ASP A 97 -7.04 -2.88 5.26
C ASP A 97 -6.61 -2.05 6.47
N LEU A 98 -6.14 -0.82 6.23
CA LEU A 98 -5.72 0.08 7.30
C LEU A 98 -6.90 0.59 8.14
N ASN A 99 -8.11 0.71 7.58
CA ASN A 99 -9.27 1.14 8.35
C ASN A 99 -9.55 0.22 9.55
N LYS A 100 -9.31 -1.08 9.37
CA LYS A 100 -9.54 -2.12 10.38
C LYS A 100 -8.39 -2.29 11.37
N LYS A 101 -7.16 -1.97 10.96
CA LYS A 101 -5.94 -2.29 11.73
C LYS A 101 -5.24 -1.08 12.33
N ALA A 102 -5.34 0.09 11.68
CA ALA A 102 -4.51 1.24 12.04
C ALA A 102 -5.09 2.00 13.26
N PRO A 103 -4.25 2.34 14.25
CA PRO A 103 -4.67 3.17 15.38
C PRO A 103 -5.01 4.59 14.94
N ARG A 104 -5.97 5.23 15.61
CA ARG A 104 -6.35 6.63 15.37
C ARG A 104 -5.55 7.56 16.26
N MET A 105 -4.86 8.48 15.62
CA MET A 105 -3.99 9.44 16.28
C MET A 105 -4.37 10.85 15.81
N MET A 106 -4.45 11.78 16.75
CA MET A 106 -4.61 13.20 16.44
C MET A 106 -3.23 13.81 16.24
N ALA A 107 -3.03 14.48 15.10
CA ALA A 107 -1.85 15.26 14.79
C ALA A 107 -2.28 16.52 14.05
N VAL A 108 -1.71 17.66 14.43
CA VAL A 108 -1.95 18.94 13.74
C VAL A 108 -0.70 19.24 12.91
N LEU A 109 -0.85 19.23 11.58
CA LEU A 109 0.29 19.43 10.67
C LEU A 109 0.84 20.87 10.74
N ASN A 110 -0.07 21.85 10.85
CA ASN A 110 0.25 23.27 10.96
C ASN A 110 -0.38 23.81 12.25
N PRO A 111 0.31 23.72 13.40
CA PRO A 111 -0.27 24.05 14.70
C PRO A 111 -0.53 25.55 14.83
N LEU A 112 -1.72 25.89 15.30
CA LEU A 112 -2.07 27.23 15.77
C LEU A 112 -2.30 27.18 17.27
N ARG A 113 -1.71 28.12 18.01
CA ARG A 113 -1.89 28.19 19.45
C ARG A 113 -3.32 28.64 19.75
N VAL A 114 -4.07 27.78 20.43
CA VAL A 114 -5.42 28.09 20.93
C VAL A 114 -5.32 28.35 22.43
N VAL A 115 -5.96 29.43 22.89
CA VAL A 115 -6.11 29.76 24.31
C VAL A 115 -7.59 29.73 24.65
N ILE A 116 -7.96 28.93 25.65
CA ILE A 116 -9.33 28.83 26.14
C ILE A 116 -9.45 29.78 27.34
N THR A 117 -10.19 30.88 27.19
CA THR A 117 -10.23 31.96 28.20
C THR A 117 -11.13 31.66 29.40
N ASN A 118 -12.01 30.66 29.29
CA ASN A 118 -12.99 30.29 30.31
C ASN A 118 -12.64 28.98 31.04
N TYR A 119 -11.42 28.48 30.89
CA TYR A 119 -10.96 27.26 31.55
C TYR A 119 -9.90 27.59 32.62
N PRO A 120 -9.95 27.00 33.83
CA PRO A 120 -8.98 27.31 34.89
C PRO A 120 -7.53 26.94 34.49
N GLU A 121 -6.57 27.83 34.73
CA GLU A 121 -5.16 27.65 34.33
C GLU A 121 -4.45 26.50 35.06
N ASP A 122 -4.88 26.17 36.28
CA ASP A 122 -4.27 25.14 37.13
C ASP A 122 -4.92 23.75 36.99
N LYS A 123 -5.86 23.60 36.05
CA LYS A 123 -6.60 22.35 35.85
C LYS A 123 -6.14 21.66 34.58
N THR A 124 -5.91 20.35 34.68
CA THR A 124 -5.67 19.47 33.54
C THR A 124 -6.66 18.32 33.49
N GLU A 125 -7.20 18.01 32.31
CA GLU A 125 -8.13 16.90 32.10
C GLU A 125 -7.59 15.82 31.16
N LEU A 126 -7.62 14.57 31.63
CA LEU A 126 -7.29 13.40 30.82
C LEU A 126 -8.55 12.89 30.12
N LEU A 127 -8.67 13.16 28.83
CA LEU A 127 -9.74 12.61 28.01
C LEU A 127 -9.38 11.19 27.57
N LYS A 128 -10.36 10.30 27.70
CA LYS A 128 -10.31 8.93 27.15
C LYS A 128 -10.88 8.96 25.74
N ALA A 129 -10.10 8.49 24.78
CA ALA A 129 -10.54 8.31 23.40
C ALA A 129 -10.32 6.86 22.99
N GLU A 130 -11.28 6.30 22.25
CA GLU A 130 -11.14 5.00 21.63
C GLU A 130 -10.10 5.08 20.52
N ASN A 131 -9.19 4.11 20.47
CA ASN A 131 -8.07 4.14 19.53
C ASN A 131 -8.48 3.63 18.14
N ASN A 132 -9.35 2.64 18.00
CA ASN A 132 -9.89 2.24 16.71
C ASN A 132 -11.36 1.83 16.86
N PRO A 133 -12.31 2.58 16.27
CA PRO A 133 -13.74 2.24 16.39
C PRO A 133 -14.11 0.91 15.72
N GLU A 134 -13.31 0.44 14.76
CA GLU A 134 -13.51 -0.84 14.06
C GLU A 134 -12.99 -2.06 14.86
N ASP A 135 -12.28 -1.83 15.96
CA ASP A 135 -11.74 -2.89 16.82
C ASP A 135 -12.31 -2.76 18.23
N PRO A 136 -13.33 -3.56 18.61
CA PRO A 136 -13.92 -3.53 19.95
C PRO A 136 -12.93 -3.84 21.07
N ASN A 137 -11.81 -4.50 20.77
CA ASN A 137 -10.76 -4.81 21.74
C ASN A 137 -9.63 -3.77 21.74
N SER A 138 -9.81 -2.65 21.04
CA SER A 138 -8.80 -1.60 20.96
C SER A 138 -8.56 -0.98 22.34
N TRP A 139 -7.30 -0.72 22.65
CA TRP A 139 -6.94 -0.08 23.91
C TRP A 139 -7.37 1.40 23.92
N ILE A 140 -7.73 1.91 25.09
CA ILE A 140 -8.16 3.29 25.26
C ILE A 140 -6.94 4.20 25.35
N LYS A 141 -6.88 5.19 24.47
CA LYS A 141 -5.87 6.23 24.54
C LYS A 141 -6.30 7.29 25.57
N ARG A 142 -5.38 7.65 26.45
CA ARG A 142 -5.51 8.82 27.33
C ARG A 142 -4.73 9.97 26.69
N SER A 143 -5.40 11.06 26.41
CA SER A 143 -4.79 12.30 25.93
C SER A 143 -4.98 13.37 27.00
N ALA A 144 -3.89 14.05 27.36
CA ALA A 144 -3.98 15.26 28.16
C ALA A 144 -4.58 16.37 27.30
N PHE A 145 -5.72 16.89 27.74
CA PHE A 145 -6.23 18.18 27.36
C PHE A 145 -5.91 19.15 28.51
N PHE A 146 -5.45 20.35 28.14
CA PHE A 146 -5.05 21.50 28.96
C PHE A 146 -5.19 21.30 30.46
#